data_AF-A0A8J7T5A1-F1
#
_entry.id   AF-A0A8J7T5A1-F1
#
_cell.length_a   1.000
_cell.length_b   1.000
_cell.length_c   1.000
_cell.angle_alpha   90.00
_cell.angle_beta   90.00
_cell.angle_gamma   90.00
#
_symmetry.space_group_name_H-M   'P 1'
#
loop_
_entity.id
_entity.type
_entity.pdbx_description
1 polymer ?
#
loop_
_entity_poly.entity_id
_entity_poly.type
_entity_poly.pdbx_seq_one_letter_code
_entity_poly.pdbx_strand_id
1 'polypeptide(L)'
;MNRMIAYAACAAALTALGGCIEETGGTTVSSGTPNLAEQGCLRDVTRVTNNPDVVILSSSFSQAGTEVIVGVGEQRAQWRCIGYSDGTTAGIESLTDEGAL
;
A
#
# COMPACT_ATOMS: atom_id res chain seq x y z
N MET A 1 -6.86 45.20 28.30
CA MET A 1 -6.67 46.37 27.42
C MET A 1 -5.35 46.18 26.68
N ASN A 2 -5.41 45.71 25.43
CA ASN A 2 -5.10 46.51 24.22
C ASN A 2 -3.57 46.52 23.96
N ARG A 3 -2.98 46.08 22.84
CA ARG A 3 -3.44 46.03 21.44
C ARG A 3 -2.58 45.08 20.60
N MET A 4 -3.24 44.45 19.63
CA MET A 4 -2.70 43.86 18.42
C MET A 4 -1.86 44.88 17.62
N ILE A 5 -0.63 44.51 17.24
CA ILE A 5 0.18 45.06 16.14
C ILE A 5 1.22 43.98 15.82
N ALA A 6 1.57 43.56 14.60
CA ALA A 6 0.98 43.56 13.27
C ALA A 6 1.90 42.59 12.49
N TYR A 7 1.33 41.83 11.55
CA TYR A 7 2.05 40.99 10.60
C TYR A 7 3.20 41.74 9.91
N ALA A 8 4.43 41.20 9.93
CA ALA A 8 5.40 41.43 8.87
C ALA A 8 6.61 40.48 8.97
N ALA A 9 6.90 39.84 7.84
CA ALA A 9 8.19 39.29 7.41
C ALA A 9 8.66 37.97 8.08
N CYS A 10 8.60 36.83 7.39
CA CYS A 10 9.45 36.38 6.29
C CYS A 10 10.76 35.71 6.77
N ALA A 11 10.94 34.46 6.34
CA ALA A 11 12.20 33.72 6.25
C ALA A 11 12.87 33.20 7.54
N ALA A 12 12.56 31.94 7.88
CA ALA A 12 13.54 30.96 8.37
C ALA A 12 13.03 29.56 7.97
N ALA A 13 13.26 29.14 6.73
CA ALA A 13 14.43 28.34 6.35
C ALA A 13 14.51 26.99 7.10
N LEU A 14 13.69 26.06 6.61
CA LEU A 14 14.01 24.66 6.33
C LEU A 14 15.42 24.19 6.77
N THR A 15 15.48 23.48 7.89
CA THR A 15 16.53 22.48 8.17
C THR A 15 15.83 21.16 8.53
N ALA A 16 15.29 20.49 7.51
CA ALA A 16 14.73 19.15 7.63
C ALA A 16 15.81 18.12 7.22
N LEU A 17 16.36 17.46 8.24
CA LEU A 17 16.96 16.12 8.25
C LEU A 17 17.40 15.53 6.89
N GLY A 18 18.62 15.84 6.48
CA GLY A 18 19.37 15.03 5.52
C GLY A 18 20.00 13.83 6.23
N GLY A 19 19.49 12.64 5.92
CA GLY A 19 20.05 11.34 6.32
C GLY A 19 19.45 10.25 5.44
N CYS A 20 19.98 10.11 4.22
CA CYS A 20 19.71 8.96 3.37
C CYS A 20 20.35 7.72 4.00
N ILE A 21 19.59 6.64 4.16
CA ILE A 21 20.14 5.33 4.51
C ILE A 21 20.81 4.72 3.28
N GLU A 22 22.03 4.22 3.47
CA GLU A 22 22.79 3.43 2.49
C GLU A 22 22.11 2.07 2.25
N GLU A 23 21.75 1.81 0.99
CA GLU A 23 21.23 0.52 0.50
C GLU A 23 22.39 -0.50 0.45
N THR A 24 22.48 -1.32 1.50
CA THR A 24 23.35 -2.51 1.53
C THR A 24 22.55 -3.72 1.05
N GLY A 25 23.05 -4.34 -0.03
CA GLY A 25 22.46 -5.44 -0.79
C GLY A 25 21.56 -6.41 -0.03
N GLY A 26 20.31 -6.46 -0.45
CA GLY A 26 19.35 -7.52 -0.16
C GLY A 26 18.75 -7.99 -1.48
N THR A 27 18.61 -9.31 -1.63
CA THR A 27 17.81 -10.00 -2.64
C THR A 27 16.66 -9.13 -3.17
N THR A 28 16.54 -8.99 -4.49
CA THR A 28 15.42 -8.32 -5.19
C THR A 28 14.11 -9.07 -4.93
N VAL A 29 13.60 -9.02 -3.71
CA VAL A 29 12.16 -8.86 -3.50
C VAL A 29 11.89 -7.47 -4.06
N SER A 30 11.05 -7.35 -5.08
CA SER A 30 10.71 -6.06 -5.68
C SER A 30 10.12 -5.16 -4.60
N SER A 31 10.99 -4.43 -3.91
CA SER A 31 10.71 -3.47 -2.84
C SER A 31 10.44 -2.10 -3.45
N GLY A 32 10.22 -2.05 -4.76
CA GLY A 32 9.75 -0.87 -5.45
C GLY A 32 8.38 -0.51 -4.90
N THR A 33 8.14 0.79 -4.76
CA THR A 33 6.83 1.35 -4.43
C THR A 33 5.72 0.54 -5.08
N PRO A 34 4.76 -0.01 -4.33
CA PRO A 34 3.72 -0.84 -4.90
C PRO A 34 3.02 -0.07 -6.02
N ASN A 35 2.80 -0.74 -7.14
CA ASN A 35 2.15 -0.11 -8.29
C ASN A 35 0.67 0.20 -7.95
N LEU A 36 -0.01 1.00 -8.78
CA LEU A 36 -1.40 1.39 -8.50
C LEU A 36 -2.35 0.19 -8.42
N ALA A 37 -2.10 -0.88 -9.18
CA ALA A 37 -2.89 -2.10 -9.15
C ALA A 37 -2.76 -2.82 -7.78
N GLU A 38 -1.53 -2.94 -7.29
CA GLU A 38 -1.20 -3.51 -5.99
C GLU A 38 -1.77 -2.70 -4.83
N GLN A 39 -1.63 -1.37 -4.86
CA GLN A 39 -2.20 -0.47 -3.87
C GLN A 39 -3.73 -0.55 -3.85
N GLY A 40 -4.35 -0.62 -5.03
CA GLY A 40 -5.79 -0.82 -5.17
C GLY A 40 -6.23 -2.11 -4.48
N CYS A 41 -5.52 -3.21 -4.73
CA CYS A 41 -5.84 -4.51 -4.13
C CYS A 41 -5.68 -4.50 -2.62
N LEU A 42 -4.60 -3.93 -2.07
CA LEU A 42 -4.43 -3.80 -0.63
C LEU A 42 -5.58 -3.01 0.01
N ARG A 43 -5.96 -1.88 -0.59
CA ARG A 43 -7.09 -1.04 -0.12
C ARG A 43 -8.40 -1.81 -0.09
N ASP A 44 -8.70 -2.52 -1.18
CA ASP A 44 -9.99 -3.20 -1.32
C ASP A 44 -10.08 -4.45 -0.44
N VAL A 45 -9.01 -5.25 -0.38
CA VAL A 45 -8.93 -6.41 0.52
C VAL A 45 -9.02 -5.97 1.98
N THR A 46 -8.36 -4.87 2.37
CA THR A 46 -8.49 -4.27 3.71
C THR A 46 -9.95 -3.95 4.03
N ARG A 47 -10.67 -3.35 3.07
CA ARG A 47 -12.07 -2.96 3.24
C ARG A 47 -13.00 -4.17 3.32
N VAL A 48 -12.78 -5.20 2.50
CA VAL A 48 -13.61 -6.41 2.47
C VAL A 48 -13.40 -7.25 3.72
N THR A 49 -12.16 -7.41 4.17
CA THR A 49 -11.82 -8.22 5.35
C THR A 49 -11.92 -7.46 6.67
N ASN A 50 -12.10 -6.13 6.60
CA ASN A 50 -12.04 -5.22 7.75
C ASN A 50 -10.77 -5.42 8.61
N ASN A 51 -9.66 -5.74 7.95
CA ASN A 51 -8.38 -6.02 8.60
C ASN A 51 -7.28 -5.13 8.01
N PRO A 52 -6.65 -4.25 8.81
CA PRO A 52 -5.61 -3.34 8.33
C PRO A 52 -4.26 -4.01 8.10
N ASP A 53 -4.06 -5.23 8.61
CA ASP A 53 -2.85 -6.01 8.38
C ASP A 53 -3.00 -6.76 7.05
N VAL A 54 -2.54 -6.12 5.98
CA VAL A 54 -2.51 -6.69 4.64
C VAL A 54 -1.13 -6.54 4.03
N VAL A 55 -0.65 -7.61 3.40
CA VAL A 55 0.67 -7.65 2.76
C VAL A 55 0.57 -8.30 1.40
N ILE A 56 1.36 -7.83 0.43
CA ILE A 56 1.44 -8.48 -0.88
C ILE A 56 2.31 -9.73 -0.73
N LEU A 57 1.75 -10.89 -1.11
CA LEU A 57 2.48 -12.16 -1.14
C LEU A 57 3.04 -12.45 -2.53
N SER A 58 2.26 -12.14 -3.57
CA SER A 58 2.64 -12.34 -4.97
C SER A 58 1.91 -11.34 -5.87
N SER A 59 2.52 -11.03 -7.00
CA SER A 59 1.97 -10.13 -8.02
C SER A 59 2.38 -10.68 -9.38
N SER A 60 1.41 -10.87 -10.26
CA SER A 60 1.58 -11.42 -11.61
C SER A 60 0.89 -10.51 -12.61
N PHE A 61 1.70 -9.75 -13.34
CA PHE A 61 1.19 -8.84 -14.36
C PHE A 61 0.71 -9.60 -15.60
N SER A 62 -0.47 -9.24 -16.12
CA SER A 62 -0.98 -9.68 -17.42
C SER A 62 -1.60 -8.51 -18.18
N GLN A 63 -1.72 -8.61 -19.51
CA GLN A 63 -2.32 -7.55 -20.34
C GLN A 63 -3.79 -7.29 -20.00
N ALA A 64 -4.49 -8.27 -19.42
CA ALA A 64 -5.87 -8.15 -18.97
C ALA A 64 -6.02 -7.61 -17.53
N GLY A 65 -4.92 -7.42 -16.79
CA GLY A 65 -4.92 -7.03 -15.38
C GLY A 65 -3.77 -7.67 -14.62
N THR A 66 -3.40 -7.08 -13.49
CA THR A 66 -2.39 -7.62 -12.58
C THR A 66 -3.08 -8.46 -11.53
N GLU A 67 -2.78 -9.75 -11.49
CA GLU A 67 -3.23 -10.62 -10.41
C GLU A 67 -2.34 -10.38 -9.20
N VAL A 68 -2.94 -10.01 -8.08
CA VAL A 68 -2.26 -9.74 -6.82
C VAL A 68 -2.81 -10.69 -5.77
N ILE A 69 -1.92 -11.44 -5.14
CA ILE A 69 -2.23 -12.28 -3.99
C ILE A 69 -1.82 -11.53 -2.72
N VAL A 70 -2.81 -11.21 -1.90
CA VAL A 70 -2.67 -10.47 -0.65
C VAL A 70 -2.82 -11.45 0.51
N GLY A 71 -1.94 -11.36 1.49
CA GLY A 71 -2.05 -12.03 2.78
C GLY A 71 -2.73 -11.11 3.77
N VAL A 72 -3.74 -11.60 4.48
CA VAL A 72 -4.51 -10.83 5.46
C VAL A 72 -4.29 -11.39 6.87
N GLY A 73 -3.96 -10.51 7.81
CA GLY A 73 -3.72 -10.83 9.22
C GLY A 73 -2.48 -11.67 9.48
N GLU A 74 -2.32 -12.08 10.74
CA GLU A 74 -1.15 -12.87 11.19
C GLU A 74 -1.04 -14.23 10.49
N GLN A 75 -2.18 -14.83 10.14
CA GLN A 75 -2.24 -16.11 9.44
C GLN A 75 -1.96 -15.98 7.94
N ARG A 76 -1.84 -14.75 7.43
CA ARG A 76 -1.70 -14.44 6.00
C ARG A 76 -2.72 -15.19 5.15
N ALA A 77 -3.99 -15.10 5.53
CA ALA A 77 -5.09 -15.64 4.72
C ALA A 77 -4.94 -15.08 3.30
N GLN A 78 -4.85 -15.95 2.32
CA GLN A 78 -4.61 -15.58 0.94
C GLN A 78 -5.89 -15.08 0.29
N TRP A 79 -5.81 -13.89 -0.29
CA TRP A 79 -6.87 -13.23 -1.03
C TRP A 79 -6.36 -12.90 -2.42
N ARG A 80 -7.13 -13.27 -3.43
CA ARG A 80 -6.89 -12.92 -4.82
C ARG A 80 -7.59 -11.61 -5.14
N CYS A 81 -6.91 -10.77 -5.90
CA CYS A 81 -7.48 -9.55 -6.45
C CYS A 81 -6.87 -9.29 -7.83
N ILE A 82 -7.67 -8.76 -8.76
CA ILE A 82 -7.20 -8.27 -10.05
C ILE A 82 -7.13 -6.74 -9.97
N GLY A 83 -5.92 -6.19 -9.97
CA GLY A 83 -5.69 -4.76 -10.02
C GLY A 83 -5.38 -4.29 -11.44
N TYR A 84 -5.84 -3.10 -11.80
CA TYR A 84 -5.59 -2.46 -13.08
C TYR A 84 -4.62 -1.29 -12.95
N SER A 85 -4.01 -0.87 -14.06
CA SER A 85 -3.03 0.23 -14.08
C SER A 85 -3.60 1.60 -13.69
N ASP A 86 -4.92 1.75 -13.71
CA ASP A 86 -5.65 2.94 -13.24
C ASP A 86 -5.95 2.91 -11.74
N GLY A 87 -5.58 1.83 -11.03
CA GLY A 87 -5.82 1.64 -9.59
C GLY A 87 -7.22 1.12 -9.26
N THR A 88 -8.01 0.76 -10.27
CA THR A 88 -9.25 0.01 -10.07
C THR A 88 -8.96 -1.45 -9.78
N THR A 89 -9.92 -2.14 -9.17
CA THR A 89 -9.78 -3.54 -8.75
C THR A 89 -11.05 -4.34 -9.08
N ALA A 90 -10.87 -5.62 -9.38
CA ALA A 90 -11.95 -6.59 -9.62
C ALA A 90 -11.58 -7.96 -9.06
N GLY A 91 -12.57 -8.87 -8.99
CA GLY A 91 -12.33 -10.29 -8.66
C GLY A 91 -11.66 -10.50 -7.30
N ILE A 92 -12.13 -9.78 -6.27
CA ILE A 92 -11.63 -9.93 -4.90
C ILE A 92 -12.26 -11.17 -4.29
N GLU A 93 -11.46 -12.21 -4.09
CA GLU A 93 -11.93 -13.51 -3.64
C GLU A 93 -10.94 -14.08 -2.61
N SER A 94 -11.43 -14.73 -1.56
CA SER A 94 -10.55 -15.48 -0.67
C SER A 94 -10.09 -16.76 -1.38
N LEU A 95 -8.78 -16.97 -1.41
CA LEU A 95 -8.17 -18.25 -1.80
C LEU A 95 -7.99 -19.17 -0.60
N THR A 96 -8.15 -18.64 0.60
CA THR A 96 -8.21 -19.44 1.81
C THR A 96 -9.59 -20.07 1.82
N ASP A 97 -9.65 -21.40 1.89
CA ASP A 97 -10.88 -22.11 2.20
C ASP A 97 -11.32 -21.61 3.59
N GLU A 98 -12.27 -20.67 3.63
CA GLU A 98 -12.84 -20.07 4.85
C GLU A 98 -13.69 -21.11 5.61
N GLY A 99 -13.24 -22.37 5.65
CA GLY A 99 -13.95 -23.52 6.18
C GLY A 99 -15.07 -23.98 5.26
N ALA A 100 -14.94 -25.21 4.78
CA ALA A 100 -16.01 -26.20 4.80
C ALA A 100 -17.20 -25.77 5.70
N LEU A 101 -18.34 -25.49 5.07
CA LEU A 101 -19.63 -25.42 5.75
C LEU A 101 -20.17 -26.83 5.99
#